data_AF-A0A831PNR5-F1
#
_entry.id   AF-A0A831PNR5-F1
#
_cell.length_a   1.000
_cell.length_b   1.000
_cell.length_c   1.000
_cell.angle_alpha   90.00
_cell.angle_beta   90.00
_cell.angle_gamma   90.00
#
_symmetry.space_group_name_H-M   'P 1'
#
loop_
_entity.id
_entity.type
_entity.pdbx_description
1 polymer ?
#
loop_
_entity_poly.entity_id
_entity_poly.type
_entity_poly.pdbx_seq_one_letter_code
_entity_poly.pdbx_strand_id
1 'polypeptide(L)' 'ISDIGLQKGLAQIGLKSKDVPMLSGNAMKDACLVTNPRNATQEDIEAIFHKAM' A
#
# COMPACT_ATOMS: atom_id res chain seq x y z
N ILE A 1 9.21 -13.00 12.03
CA ILE A 1 9.01 -11.53 12.02
C ILE A 1 8.49 -10.99 13.35
N SER A 2 7.75 -11.79 14.13
CA SER A 2 7.22 -11.38 15.44
C SER A 2 8.31 -11.04 16.44
N ASP A 3 9.43 -11.76 16.39
CA ASP A 3 10.58 -11.58 17.28
C ASP A 3 11.34 -10.25 17.04
N ILE A 4 11.04 -9.58 15.92
CA ILE A 4 11.58 -8.25 15.57
C ILE A 4 10.47 -7.17 15.45
N GLY A 5 9.22 -7.49 15.82
CA GLY A 5 8.14 -6.49 15.95
C GLY A 5 7.42 -6.04 14.66
N LEU A 6 7.55 -6.77 13.55
CA LEU A 6 7.00 -6.38 12.23
C LEU A 6 5.64 -7.02 11.86
N GLN A 7 4.95 -7.66 12.80
CA GLN A 7 3.69 -8.37 12.57
C GLN A 7 2.45 -7.46 12.48
N LYS A 8 2.62 -6.15 12.64
CA LYS A 8 1.51 -5.20 12.68
C LYS A 8 1.05 -4.80 11.28
N GLY A 9 -0.26 -4.75 11.08
CA GLY A 9 -0.87 -4.18 9.88
C GLY A 9 -0.71 -2.65 9.81
N LEU A 10 -0.94 -2.07 8.63
CA LEU A 10 -0.80 -0.64 8.40
C LEU A 10 -1.75 0.19 9.28
N ALA A 11 -2.94 -0.32 9.61
CA ALA A 11 -3.86 0.37 10.50
C ALA A 11 -3.30 0.48 11.93
N GLN A 12 -2.58 -0.54 12.40
CA GLN A 12 -1.98 -0.59 13.74
C GLN A 12 -0.76 0.32 13.89
N ILE A 13 -0.20 0.81 12.78
CA ILE A 13 0.86 1.83 12.77
C ILE A 13 0.34 3.23 12.41
N GLY A 14 -0.99 3.40 12.32
CA GLY A 14 -1.64 4.71 12.22
C GLY A 14 -2.16 5.09 10.84
N LEU A 15 -2.07 4.21 9.83
CA LEU A 15 -2.67 4.47 8.52
C LEU A 15 -4.20 4.47 8.63
N LYS A 16 -4.86 5.48 8.05
CA LYS A 16 -6.32 5.58 8.03
C LYS A 16 -6.84 5.28 6.64
N SER A 17 -7.99 4.61 6.53
CA SER A 17 -8.58 4.25 5.23
C SER A 17 -8.82 5.45 4.32
N LYS A 18 -9.09 6.64 4.90
CA LYS A 18 -9.27 7.88 4.14
C LYS A 18 -8.02 8.37 3.41
N ASP A 19 -6.84 7.91 3.80
CA ASP A 19 -5.56 8.32 3.21
C ASP A 19 -5.18 7.41 2.02
N VAL A 20 -5.84 6.24 1.89
CA VAL A 20 -5.55 5.22 0.86
C VAL A 20 -5.70 5.74 -0.57
N PRO A 21 -6.72 6.54 -0.94
CA PRO A 21 -6.81 7.08 -2.31
C PRO A 21 -5.64 8.01 -2.66
N MET A 22 -5.19 8.83 -1.71
CA MET A 22 -4.05 9.74 -1.91
C MET A 22 -2.73 8.97 -2.06
N LEU A 23 -2.48 7.99 -1.18
CA LEU A 23 -1.28 7.16 -1.24
C LEU A 23 -1.22 6.33 -2.53
N SER A 24 -2.35 5.77 -2.95
CA SER A 24 -2.44 4.98 -4.19
C SER A 24 -2.23 5.86 -5.42
N GLY A 25 -2.81 7.07 -5.44
CA GLY A 25 -2.54 8.06 -6.49
C GLY A 25 -1.07 8.52 -6.56
N ASN A 26 -0.36 8.53 -5.43
CA ASN A 26 1.09 8.78 -5.41
C ASN A 26 1.88 7.57 -5.91
N ALA A 27 1.50 6.35 -5.52
CA ALA A 27 2.14 5.13 -6.00
C ALA A 27 2.03 4.97 -7.53
N MET A 28 0.92 5.42 -8.14
CA MET A 28 0.75 5.48 -9.60
C MET A 28 1.79 6.38 -10.31
N LYS A 29 2.41 7.30 -9.58
CA LYS A 29 3.43 8.24 -10.10
C LYS A 29 4.86 7.84 -9.69
N ASP A 30 5.01 6.75 -8.93
CA ASP A 30 6.32 6.30 -8.48
C ASP A 30 7.07 5.59 -9.62
N ALA A 31 8.33 5.97 -9.83
CA ALA A 31 9.15 5.41 -10.92
C ALA A 31 9.36 3.89 -10.79
N CYS A 32 9.30 3.35 -9.57
CA CYS A 32 9.42 1.91 -9.35
C CYS A 32 8.24 1.14 -9.92
N LEU A 33 7.07 1.77 -10.12
CA LEU A 33 5.91 1.11 -10.69
C LEU A 33 6.14 0.71 -12.16
N VAL A 34 6.99 1.45 -12.89
CA VAL A 34 7.32 1.19 -14.31
C VAL A 34 7.93 -0.19 -14.51
N THR A 35 8.68 -0.70 -13.53
CA THR A 35 9.32 -2.00 -13.59
C THR A 35 8.55 -3.09 -12.83
N ASN A 36 7.37 -2.78 -12.30
CA ASN A 36 6.52 -3.79 -11.70
C ASN A 36 6.11 -4.80 -12.80
N PRO A 37 6.38 -6.10 -12.65
CA PRO A 37 6.17 -7.08 -13.72
C PRO A 37 4.68 -7.28 -14.08
N ARG A 38 3.78 -6.71 -13.29
CA ARG A 38 2.34 -6.67 -13.52
C ARG A 38 1.90 -5.21 -13.57
N ASN A 39 1.26 -4.80 -14.66
CA ASN A 39 0.59 -3.50 -14.69
C ASN A 39 -0.49 -3.47 -13.58
N ALA A 40 -0.51 -2.40 -12.81
CA ALA A 40 -1.46 -2.18 -11.72
C ALA A 40 -2.27 -0.93 -12.01
N THR A 41 -3.57 -0.97 -11.73
CA THR A 41 -4.41 0.24 -11.70
C THR A 41 -4.38 0.87 -10.31
N GLN A 42 -4.94 2.07 -10.15
CA GLN A 42 -5.07 2.68 -8.82
C GLN A 42 -5.91 1.80 -7.89
N GLU A 43 -6.98 1.19 -8.41
CA GLU A 43 -7.87 0.29 -7.66
C GLU A 43 -7.13 -0.97 -7.18
N ASP A 44 -6.22 -1.52 -8.00
CA ASP A 44 -5.37 -2.64 -7.58
C ASP A 44 -4.50 -2.26 -6.38
N ILE A 45 -3.91 -1.06 -6.41
CA ILE A 45 -3.05 -0.56 -5.32
C ILE A 45 -3.88 -0.26 -4.07
N GLU A 46 -5.05 0.34 -4.19
CA GLU A 46 -5.98 0.58 -3.07
C GLU A 46 -6.38 -0.75 -2.41
N ALA A 47 -6.68 -1.78 -3.21
CA ALA A 47 -7.00 -3.12 -2.71
C ALA A 47 -5.81 -3.76 -1.96
N ILE A 48 -4.57 -3.51 -2.39
CA ILE A 48 -3.36 -3.96 -1.68
C ILE A 48 -3.22 -3.22 -0.34
N PHE A 49 -3.40 -1.91 -0.30
CA PHE A 49 -3.40 -1.15 0.95
C PHE A 49 -4.44 -1.69 1.92
N HIS A 50 -5.68 -1.89 1.48
CA HIS A 50 -6.75 -2.40 2.35
C HIS A 50 -6.49 -3.83 2.86
N LYS A 51 -5.81 -4.69 2.09
CA LYS A 51 -5.40 -6.02 2.56
C LYS A 51 -4.27 -5.97 3.59
N ALA A 52 -3.44 -4.92 3.55
CA ALA A 52 -2.32 -4.73 4.45
C ALA A 52 -2.67 -3.92 5.71
N MET A 53 -3.86 -3.30 5.77
CA MET A 53 -4.40 -2.61 6.94
C MET A 53 -4.69 -3.56 8.09
#